data_AF-A0A0M9VHP7-F1
#
_entry.id   AF-A0A0M9VHP7-F1
#
_cell.length_a   1.000
_cell.length_b   1.000
_cell.length_c   1.000
_cell.angle_alpha   90.00
_cell.angle_beta   90.00
_cell.angle_gamma   90.00
#
_symmetry.space_group_name_H-M   'P 1'
#
loop_
_entity.id
_entity.type
_entity.pdbx_description
1 polymer ?
#
loop_
_entity_poly.entity_id
_entity_poly.type
_entity_poly.pdbx_seq_one_letter_code
_entity_poly.pdbx_strand_id
1 'polypeptide(L)'
;MNRIEYINKINTCAARFVYEVEGFNAIGNYHINIHAENFLVPLLNEVFGLELENLNSTKKKNFPAIDLADFKNRVAFQITSTSSLDKIRTTLETFSKYDLQNEFDVLYLYLLTEKKPQYNDAKLQDAIPEGFGFDSSDHIIDKDVILQKINAISSTPKIQAISKLYEHEFSDIQIEQRKLKFENGYLNNEPEDISPNMVKISFSKVLYKAELFIDEEAILENLNDYLESIGKRKVKKLKPNTLVKKALKQNKVYFEDWILYEKCIYSFRDLSKNNEPLRKIIDAGTITTLDCKDFYEQDEASNRVFKNLLRKSLIQLCYYKGIEFFPPRGIFRFANSRPPKAKQIRWKGKKESTKTVIFEMTNKKEGHIICYRHLAFKASFLNFEIDWYLVINPTWSFTNPGGYRESRFESAYMAGIKRLENNNSVYNYFRFFAYYLSYTDLFVTEYPYLQSSKNEPLSLSPSLDEQKWIPVKIVEETSEFTPTEISLDNELTNSIFSDQ
;
A
#
# COMPACT_ATOMS: atom_id res chain seq x y z
N MET A 1 11.95 42.41 -0.73
CA MET A 1 10.66 42.21 -1.45
C MET A 1 9.74 41.21 -0.75
N ASN A 2 10.24 40.08 -0.24
CA ASN A 2 9.39 39.02 0.37
C ASN A 2 8.59 39.46 1.62
N ARG A 3 9.12 40.38 2.45
CA ARG A 3 8.41 40.86 3.67
C ARG A 3 7.09 41.56 3.36
N ILE A 4 7.08 42.45 2.38
CA ILE A 4 5.88 43.21 1.98
C ILE A 4 4.84 42.25 1.40
N GLU A 5 5.28 41.24 0.64
CA GLU A 5 4.40 40.21 0.10
C GLU A 5 3.69 39.41 1.21
N TYR A 6 4.43 38.97 2.24
CA TYR A 6 3.84 38.27 3.38
C TYR A 6 2.86 39.15 4.16
N ILE A 7 3.20 40.43 4.39
CA ILE A 7 2.31 41.37 5.08
C ILE A 7 1.02 41.60 4.29
N ASN A 8 1.10 41.78 2.96
CA ASN A 8 -0.07 41.96 2.11
C ASN A 8 -0.99 40.73 2.13
N LYS A 9 -0.40 39.52 2.12
CA LYS A 9 -1.14 38.26 2.22
C LYS A 9 -1.84 38.12 3.57
N ILE A 10 -1.13 38.39 4.67
CA ILE A 10 -1.69 38.39 6.03
C ILE A 10 -2.86 39.38 6.11
N ASN A 11 -2.68 40.61 5.63
CA ASN A 11 -3.74 41.63 5.68
C ASN A 11 -5.01 41.19 4.91
N THR A 12 -4.83 40.62 3.72
CA THR A 12 -5.94 40.13 2.89
C THR A 12 -6.72 39.02 3.61
N CYS A 13 -6.00 38.02 4.17
CA CYS A 13 -6.62 36.92 4.89
C CYS A 13 -7.29 37.38 6.19
N ALA A 14 -6.66 38.30 6.92
CA ALA A 14 -7.19 38.83 8.16
C ALA A 14 -8.48 39.65 7.94
N ALA A 15 -8.52 40.48 6.90
CA ALA A 15 -9.74 41.22 6.53
C ALA A 15 -10.89 40.26 6.20
N ARG A 16 -10.61 39.22 5.43
CA ARG A 16 -11.58 38.18 5.09
C ARG A 16 -12.12 37.46 6.33
N PHE A 17 -11.25 37.08 7.26
CA PHE A 17 -11.64 36.42 8.50
C PHE A 17 -12.68 37.24 9.30
N VAL A 18 -12.46 38.54 9.44
CA VAL A 18 -13.41 39.44 10.13
C VAL A 18 -14.77 39.45 9.42
N TYR A 19 -14.77 39.64 8.10
CA TYR A 19 -16.03 39.64 7.32
C TYR A 19 -16.78 38.31 7.38
N GLU A 20 -16.07 37.17 7.37
CA GLU A 20 -16.69 35.85 7.49
C GLU A 20 -17.34 35.69 8.88
N VAL A 21 -16.66 36.10 9.96
CA VAL A 21 -17.23 36.06 11.32
C VAL A 21 -18.48 36.94 11.43
N GLU A 22 -18.46 38.15 10.88
CA GLU A 22 -19.63 39.04 10.86
C GLU A 22 -20.82 38.42 10.10
N GLY A 23 -20.55 37.85 8.92
CA GLY A 23 -21.58 37.17 8.11
C GLY A 23 -22.20 35.97 8.81
N PHE A 24 -21.40 35.11 9.44
CA PHE A 24 -21.91 33.94 10.16
C PHE A 24 -22.71 34.32 11.42
N ASN A 25 -22.27 35.36 12.14
CA ASN A 25 -23.00 35.87 13.31
C ASN A 25 -24.36 36.47 12.89
N ALA A 26 -24.45 37.17 11.76
CA ALA A 26 -25.71 37.72 11.26
C ALA A 26 -26.76 36.64 10.92
N ILE A 27 -26.31 35.43 10.57
CA ILE A 27 -27.18 34.28 10.25
C ILE A 27 -27.45 33.41 11.50
N GLY A 28 -26.89 33.78 12.67
CA GLY A 28 -27.07 33.05 13.93
C GLY A 28 -26.21 31.78 14.07
N ASN A 29 -25.17 31.62 13.25
CA ASN A 29 -24.28 30.46 13.25
C ASN A 29 -23.03 30.70 14.11
N TYR A 30 -23.11 30.38 15.40
CA TYR A 30 -22.03 30.62 16.37
C TYR A 30 -20.86 29.61 16.30
N HIS A 31 -20.94 28.59 15.45
CA HIS A 31 -19.86 27.60 15.25
C HIS A 31 -18.54 28.25 14.77
N ILE A 32 -18.61 29.40 14.10
CA ILE A 32 -17.45 30.14 13.63
C ILE A 32 -16.54 30.60 14.78
N ASN A 33 -17.10 30.86 15.97
CA ASN A 33 -16.32 31.33 17.12
C ASN A 33 -15.39 30.22 17.65
N ILE A 34 -15.86 28.97 17.67
CA ILE A 34 -15.03 27.82 18.05
C ILE A 34 -13.91 27.59 17.04
N HIS A 35 -14.21 27.74 15.75
CA HIS A 35 -13.19 27.67 14.70
C HIS A 35 -12.16 28.80 14.81
N ALA A 36 -12.60 30.01 15.17
CA ALA A 36 -11.73 31.15 15.41
C ALA A 36 -10.76 30.89 16.58
N GLU A 37 -11.22 30.32 17.69
CA GLU A 37 -10.35 29.98 18.83
C GLU A 37 -9.18 29.07 18.42
N ASN A 38 -9.44 28.03 17.63
CA ASN A 38 -8.42 27.09 17.19
C ASN A 38 -7.38 27.73 16.26
N PHE A 39 -7.78 28.70 15.44
CA PHE A 39 -6.87 29.47 14.60
C PHE A 39 -6.05 30.49 15.42
N LEU A 40 -6.69 31.14 16.39
CA LEU A 40 -6.07 32.19 17.18
C LEU A 40 -4.96 31.69 18.10
N VAL A 41 -5.03 30.45 18.59
CA VAL A 41 -3.98 29.87 19.45
C VAL A 41 -2.58 29.91 18.79
N PRO A 42 -2.33 29.25 17.64
CA PRO A 42 -1.01 29.29 17.02
C PRO A 42 -0.62 30.69 16.54
N LEU A 43 -1.59 31.52 16.15
CA LEU A 43 -1.34 32.90 15.74
C LEU A 43 -0.83 33.76 16.91
N LEU A 44 -1.56 33.79 18.02
CA LEU A 44 -1.24 34.62 19.19
C LEU A 44 0.06 34.13 19.85
N ASN A 45 0.33 32.81 19.82
CA ASN A 45 1.60 32.25 20.27
C ASN A 45 2.78 32.82 19.48
N GLU A 46 2.69 32.91 18.16
CA GLU A 46 3.75 33.49 17.32
C GLU A 46 3.88 35.01 17.48
N VAL A 47 2.76 35.73 17.63
CA VAL A 47 2.74 37.19 17.73
C VAL A 47 3.22 37.69 19.09
N PHE A 48 2.81 37.05 20.18
CA PHE A 48 3.14 37.45 21.56
C PHE A 48 4.27 36.64 22.19
N GLY A 49 4.68 35.52 21.57
CA GLY A 49 5.68 34.62 22.14
C GLY A 49 5.15 33.81 23.32
N LEU A 50 3.89 33.37 23.23
CA LEU A 50 3.17 32.64 24.27
C LEU A 50 3.01 31.15 23.93
N GLU A 51 2.58 30.37 24.92
CA GLU A 51 2.23 28.95 24.84
C GLU A 51 0.74 28.77 25.24
N LEU A 52 -0.16 29.46 24.53
CA LEU A 52 -1.61 29.42 24.78
C LEU A 52 -2.20 28.04 24.47
N GLU A 53 -3.15 27.63 25.29
CA GLU A 53 -3.99 26.46 25.11
C GLU A 53 -5.47 26.85 25.09
N ASN A 54 -6.29 26.12 24.35
CA ASN A 54 -7.75 26.31 24.35
C ASN A 54 -8.39 25.62 25.55
N LEU A 55 -8.93 26.40 26.49
CA LEU A 55 -9.49 25.90 27.75
C LEU A 55 -10.75 25.05 27.59
N ASN A 56 -11.53 25.30 26.52
CA ASN A 56 -12.70 24.50 26.18
C ASN A 56 -12.31 23.06 25.76
N SER A 57 -11.09 22.87 25.26
CA SER A 57 -10.56 21.56 24.83
C SER A 57 -9.78 20.85 25.94
N THR A 58 -8.96 21.56 26.71
CA THR A 58 -8.00 20.93 27.64
C THR A 58 -8.54 20.70 29.05
N LYS A 59 -9.44 21.53 29.56
CA LYS A 59 -9.88 21.45 30.97
C LYS A 59 -11.37 21.15 31.15
N LYS A 60 -12.27 22.02 30.70
CA LYS A 60 -13.71 21.88 30.94
C LYS A 60 -14.49 22.60 29.85
N LYS A 61 -15.56 21.98 29.35
CA LYS A 61 -16.46 22.60 28.37
C LYS A 61 -17.07 23.86 29.00
N ASN A 62 -16.80 25.03 28.39
CA ASN A 62 -17.19 26.37 28.84
C ASN A 62 -16.46 26.81 30.13
N PHE A 63 -15.14 27.00 30.05
CA PHE A 63 -14.39 27.62 31.15
C PHE A 63 -14.88 29.05 31.38
N PRO A 64 -15.05 29.51 32.64
CA PRO A 64 -15.63 30.81 32.91
C PRO A 64 -14.71 31.96 32.49
N ALA A 65 -15.29 32.98 31.85
CA ALA A 65 -14.68 34.28 31.52
C ALA A 65 -13.47 34.32 30.58
N ILE A 66 -12.84 33.19 30.27
CA ILE A 66 -11.66 33.11 29.39
C ILE A 66 -11.72 31.88 28.49
N ASP A 67 -11.25 32.02 27.25
CA ASP A 67 -11.27 30.95 26.25
C ASP A 67 -9.89 30.34 26.03
N LEU A 68 -8.84 31.17 25.98
CA LEU A 68 -7.46 30.74 25.83
C LEU A 68 -6.61 31.18 27.02
N ALA A 69 -5.65 30.37 27.41
CA ALA A 69 -4.73 30.72 28.49
C ALA A 69 -3.35 30.10 28.34
N ASP A 70 -2.36 30.83 28.84
CA ASP A 70 -1.00 30.37 29.03
C ASP A 70 -0.72 30.44 30.54
N PHE A 71 -0.71 29.29 31.19
CA PHE A 71 -0.50 29.18 32.64
C PHE A 71 0.95 29.48 33.05
N LYS A 72 1.91 29.35 32.14
CA LYS A 72 3.34 29.54 32.42
C LYS A 72 3.68 31.03 32.42
N ASN A 73 3.17 31.76 31.43
CA ASN A 73 3.31 33.22 31.35
C ASN A 73 2.20 33.97 32.08
N ARG A 74 1.20 33.25 32.63
CA ARG A 74 0.06 33.80 33.39
C ARG A 74 -0.74 34.83 32.59
N VAL A 75 -0.97 34.55 31.30
CA VAL A 75 -1.75 35.41 30.38
C VAL A 75 -3.00 34.68 29.93
N ALA A 76 -4.15 35.38 29.95
CA ALA A 76 -5.42 34.85 29.47
C ALA A 76 -6.03 35.72 28.36
N PHE A 77 -6.80 35.09 27.48
CA PHE A 77 -7.56 35.73 26.41
C PHE A 77 -9.03 35.31 26.48
N GLN A 78 -9.92 36.28 26.46
CA GLN A 78 -11.33 36.08 26.11
C GLN A 78 -11.52 36.42 24.64
N ILE A 79 -12.09 35.51 23.86
CA ILE A 79 -12.45 35.72 22.47
C ILE A 79 -13.93 36.08 22.40
N THR A 80 -14.27 37.16 21.70
CA THR A 80 -15.68 37.53 21.53
C THR A 80 -15.92 38.30 20.24
N SER A 81 -17.10 38.12 19.64
CA SER A 81 -17.55 38.90 18.48
C SER A 81 -18.36 40.13 18.87
N THR A 82 -18.51 40.44 20.16
CA THR A 82 -19.36 41.54 20.64
C THR A 82 -18.53 42.63 21.30
N SER A 83 -18.54 43.83 20.73
CA SER A 83 -17.81 45.00 21.24
C SER A 83 -18.60 45.86 22.23
N SER A 84 -19.71 45.35 22.78
CA SER A 84 -20.54 46.07 23.75
C SER A 84 -19.85 46.20 25.12
N LEU A 85 -20.02 47.36 25.77
CA LEU A 85 -19.52 47.57 27.14
C LEU A 85 -20.08 46.56 28.14
N ASP A 86 -21.36 46.19 28.01
CA ASP A 86 -22.00 45.23 28.90
C ASP A 86 -21.30 43.86 28.83
N LYS A 87 -20.96 43.38 27.63
CA LYS A 87 -20.21 42.12 27.45
C LYS A 87 -18.84 42.17 28.10
N ILE A 88 -18.09 43.26 27.91
CA ILE A 88 -16.77 43.46 28.51
C ILE A 88 -16.88 43.44 30.03
N ARG A 89 -17.85 44.19 30.56
CA ARG A 89 -18.14 44.28 31.99
C ARG A 89 -18.49 42.90 32.57
N THR A 90 -19.40 42.16 31.95
CA THR A 90 -19.77 40.81 32.40
C THR A 90 -18.58 39.86 32.40
N THR A 91 -17.68 39.95 31.42
CA THR A 91 -16.44 39.16 31.41
C THR A 91 -15.56 39.49 32.61
N LEU A 92 -15.35 40.78 32.92
CA LEU A 92 -14.57 41.23 34.08
C LEU A 92 -15.20 40.81 35.41
N GLU A 93 -16.51 40.99 35.57
CA GLU A 93 -17.25 40.54 36.76
C GLU A 93 -17.14 39.03 36.94
N THR A 94 -17.22 38.26 35.85
CA THR A 94 -17.06 36.81 35.89
C THR A 94 -15.62 36.43 36.24
N PHE A 95 -14.63 37.12 35.66
CA PHE A 95 -13.23 36.90 35.97
C PHE A 95 -12.93 37.13 37.46
N SER A 96 -13.48 38.21 38.04
CA SER A 96 -13.39 38.50 39.48
C SER A 96 -14.12 37.46 40.33
N LYS A 97 -15.33 37.05 39.93
CA LYS A 97 -16.15 36.09 40.69
C LYS A 97 -15.50 34.73 40.85
N TYR A 98 -14.69 34.31 39.88
CA TYR A 98 -13.97 33.03 39.90
C TYR A 98 -12.53 33.16 40.39
N ASP A 99 -12.14 34.32 40.92
CA ASP A 99 -10.81 34.59 41.48
C ASP A 99 -9.66 34.32 40.49
N LEU A 100 -9.90 34.48 39.19
CA LEU A 100 -8.94 34.17 38.12
C LEU A 100 -7.74 35.12 38.14
N GLN A 101 -7.85 36.29 38.79
CA GLN A 101 -6.76 37.22 39.03
C GLN A 101 -5.61 36.60 39.85
N ASN A 102 -5.85 35.50 40.57
CA ASN A 102 -4.79 34.80 41.31
C ASN A 102 -3.94 33.91 40.37
N GLU A 103 -4.50 33.46 39.26
CA GLU A 103 -3.85 32.57 38.28
C GLU A 103 -3.23 33.33 37.11
N PHE A 104 -3.84 34.45 36.71
CA PHE A 104 -3.42 35.24 35.56
C PHE A 104 -3.13 36.69 35.94
N ASP A 105 -2.03 37.22 35.43
CA ASP A 105 -1.57 38.58 35.68
C ASP A 105 -2.08 39.55 34.60
N VAL A 106 -2.44 39.04 33.41
CA VAL A 106 -2.90 39.83 32.26
C VAL A 106 -4.10 39.16 31.61
N LEU A 107 -5.16 39.94 31.34
CA LEU A 107 -6.34 39.51 30.61
C LEU A 107 -6.51 40.37 29.35
N TYR A 108 -6.45 39.74 28.18
CA TYR A 108 -6.79 40.36 26.90
C TYR A 108 -8.21 39.99 26.48
N LEU A 109 -8.95 40.95 25.92
CA LEU A 109 -10.18 40.70 25.20
C LEU A 109 -9.92 40.84 23.70
N TYR A 110 -9.95 39.71 23.00
CA TYR A 110 -9.78 39.68 21.55
C TYR A 110 -11.15 39.76 20.86
N LEU A 111 -11.35 40.86 20.12
CA LEU A 111 -12.55 41.10 19.33
C LEU A 111 -12.37 40.51 17.93
N LEU A 112 -13.23 39.54 17.60
CA LEU A 112 -13.28 38.94 16.27
C LEU A 112 -13.81 39.90 15.20
N THR A 113 -14.55 40.92 15.62
CA THR A 113 -15.06 42.02 14.82
C THR A 113 -14.29 43.31 15.13
N GLU A 114 -14.68 44.43 14.53
CA GLU A 114 -14.08 45.72 14.85
C GLU A 114 -14.34 46.16 16.31
N LYS A 115 -13.29 46.71 16.95
CA LYS A 115 -13.41 47.34 18.27
C LYS A 115 -13.99 48.75 18.16
N LYS A 116 -14.54 49.25 19.25
CA LYS A 116 -14.98 50.65 19.31
C LYS A 116 -13.75 51.58 19.36
N PRO A 117 -13.86 52.81 18.85
CA PRO A 117 -12.78 53.79 18.92
C PRO A 117 -12.35 54.08 20.35
N GLN A 118 -13.32 54.08 21.28
CA GLN A 118 -13.10 54.36 22.69
C GLN A 118 -14.13 53.60 23.55
N TYR A 119 -13.68 53.17 24.72
CA TYR A 119 -14.51 52.60 25.78
C TYR A 119 -14.50 53.53 27.00
N ASN A 120 -15.56 53.50 27.80
CA ASN A 120 -15.65 54.32 29.00
C ASN A 120 -15.16 53.51 30.20
N ASP A 121 -13.86 53.61 30.50
CA ASP A 121 -13.21 52.83 31.56
C ASP A 121 -13.75 53.12 32.95
N ALA A 122 -14.27 54.33 33.19
CA ALA A 122 -14.90 54.68 34.46
C ALA A 122 -16.12 53.79 34.78
N LYS A 123 -16.75 53.20 33.77
CA LYS A 123 -17.88 52.26 33.92
C LYS A 123 -17.45 50.80 34.06
N LEU A 124 -16.16 50.50 33.93
CA LEU A 124 -15.59 49.17 34.09
C LEU A 124 -14.86 49.04 35.43
N GLN A 125 -14.51 50.15 36.07
CA GLN A 125 -13.68 50.19 37.27
C GLN A 125 -14.23 49.38 38.45
N ASP A 126 -15.56 49.33 38.60
CA ASP A 126 -16.25 48.56 39.64
C ASP A 126 -16.35 47.06 39.33
N ALA A 127 -16.09 46.65 38.08
CA ALA A 127 -16.05 45.26 37.64
C ALA A 127 -14.63 44.66 37.64
N ILE A 128 -13.60 45.50 37.78
CA ILE A 128 -12.18 45.06 37.80
C ILE A 128 -11.85 44.55 39.22
N PRO A 129 -11.25 43.35 39.37
CA PRO A 129 -10.82 42.85 40.66
C PRO A 129 -9.84 43.79 41.36
N GLU A 130 -9.93 43.89 42.69
CA GLU A 130 -9.01 44.72 43.48
C GLU A 130 -7.55 44.29 43.27
N GLY A 131 -6.69 45.23 42.89
CA GLY A 131 -5.27 44.98 42.60
C GLY A 131 -4.96 44.44 41.20
N PHE A 132 -5.96 44.25 40.33
CA PHE A 132 -5.76 43.81 38.95
C PHE A 132 -5.69 45.00 37.97
N GLY A 133 -4.67 45.03 37.11
CA GLY A 133 -4.49 46.08 36.12
C GLY A 133 -5.25 45.78 34.82
N PHE A 134 -6.28 46.57 34.51
CA PHE A 134 -7.00 46.47 33.24
C PHE A 134 -7.27 47.86 32.66
N ASP A 135 -6.88 48.04 31.39
CA ASP A 135 -7.06 49.26 30.59
C ASP A 135 -7.62 48.87 29.21
N SER A 136 -8.71 49.51 28.80
CA SER A 136 -9.34 49.19 27.51
C SER A 136 -8.50 49.55 26.30
N SER A 137 -7.56 50.50 26.37
CA SER A 137 -6.68 50.85 25.26
C SER A 137 -5.67 49.75 24.95
N ASP A 138 -5.20 49.09 26.00
CA ASP A 138 -4.07 48.16 25.92
C ASP A 138 -4.54 46.69 25.89
N HIS A 139 -5.66 46.40 26.53
CA HIS A 139 -6.13 45.04 26.75
C HIS A 139 -7.29 44.62 25.84
N ILE A 140 -7.93 45.57 25.13
CA ILE A 140 -8.93 45.24 24.10
C ILE A 140 -8.26 45.29 22.72
N ILE A 141 -8.13 44.12 22.12
CA ILE A 141 -7.35 43.89 20.91
C ILE A 141 -8.28 43.42 19.80
N ASP A 142 -8.06 43.92 18.58
CA ASP A 142 -8.73 43.46 17.37
C ASP A 142 -7.70 43.08 16.30
N LYS A 143 -8.20 42.79 15.09
CA LYS A 143 -7.36 42.53 13.91
C LYS A 143 -6.29 43.61 13.70
N ASP A 144 -6.63 44.88 13.82
CA ASP A 144 -5.74 45.97 13.44
C ASP A 144 -4.56 46.09 14.42
N VAL A 145 -4.82 45.89 15.71
CA VAL A 145 -3.76 45.82 16.72
C VAL A 145 -2.84 44.63 16.48
N ILE A 146 -3.36 43.47 16.07
CA ILE A 146 -2.54 42.31 15.70
C ILE A 146 -1.69 42.60 14.46
N LEU A 147 -2.27 43.21 13.42
CA LEU A 147 -1.54 43.57 12.21
C LEU A 147 -0.41 44.58 12.50
N GLN A 148 -0.66 45.55 13.39
CA GLN A 148 0.37 46.48 13.85
C GLN A 148 1.50 45.75 14.58
N LYS A 149 1.17 44.82 15.50
CA LYS A 149 2.18 44.00 16.19
C LYS A 149 2.97 43.14 15.21
N ILE A 150 2.32 42.50 14.24
CA ILE A 150 3.00 41.72 13.19
C ILE A 150 3.95 42.60 12.37
N ASN A 151 3.52 43.80 11.99
CA ASN A 151 4.36 44.73 11.23
C ASN A 151 5.58 45.21 12.04
N ALA A 152 5.47 45.29 13.36
CA ALA A 152 6.57 45.62 14.26
C ALA A 152 7.58 44.48 14.47
N ILE A 153 7.28 43.23 14.07
CA ILE A 153 8.20 42.10 14.21
C ILE A 153 9.40 42.26 13.25
N SER A 154 10.62 42.38 13.76
CA SER A 154 11.82 42.50 12.90
C SER A 154 12.17 41.21 12.13
N SER A 155 11.80 40.04 12.66
CA SER A 155 12.13 38.72 12.09
C SER A 155 11.27 38.38 10.87
N THR A 156 11.89 38.32 9.69
CA THR A 156 11.21 37.92 8.44
C THR A 156 10.74 36.44 8.44
N PRO A 157 11.51 35.47 8.97
CA PRO A 157 11.04 34.09 9.09
C PRO A 157 9.78 33.94 9.95
N LYS A 158 9.65 34.71 11.04
CA LYS A 158 8.43 34.71 11.87
C LYS A 158 7.22 35.22 11.09
N ILE A 159 7.37 36.33 10.35
CA ILE A 159 6.30 36.85 9.49
C ILE A 159 5.92 35.82 8.41
N GLN A 160 6.88 35.08 7.86
CA GLN A 160 6.59 34.00 6.92
C GLN A 160 5.79 32.86 7.58
N ALA A 161 6.13 32.46 8.81
CA ALA A 161 5.37 31.45 9.55
C ALA A 161 3.93 31.91 9.78
N ILE A 162 3.74 33.16 10.23
CA ILE A 162 2.42 33.77 10.40
C ILE A 162 1.65 33.82 9.07
N SER A 163 2.31 34.21 7.97
CA SER A 163 1.70 34.20 6.63
C SER A 163 1.22 32.81 6.23
N LYS A 164 1.98 31.76 6.55
CA LYS A 164 1.57 30.37 6.29
C LYS A 164 0.37 29.94 7.15
N LEU A 165 0.27 30.40 8.40
CA LEU A 165 -0.89 30.13 9.26
C LEU A 165 -2.17 30.74 8.66
N TYR A 166 -2.09 32.00 8.21
CA TYR A 166 -3.21 32.66 7.53
C TYR A 166 -3.55 32.01 6.18
N GLU A 167 -2.55 31.65 5.37
CA GLU A 167 -2.77 30.93 4.11
C GLU A 167 -3.37 29.54 4.35
N HIS A 168 -2.96 28.83 5.40
CA HIS A 168 -3.55 27.55 5.75
C HIS A 168 -5.05 27.73 6.04
N GLU A 169 -5.46 28.66 6.89
CA GLU A 169 -6.87 28.74 7.24
C GLU A 169 -7.76 29.41 6.17
N PHE A 170 -7.23 30.38 5.41
CA PHE A 170 -8.05 31.28 4.59
C PHE A 170 -7.66 31.37 3.11
N SER A 171 -6.75 30.51 2.62
CA SER A 171 -6.45 30.45 1.18
C SER A 171 -7.67 30.01 0.37
N ASP A 172 -7.85 30.63 -0.80
CA ASP A 172 -8.88 30.27 -1.79
C ASP A 172 -8.84 28.78 -2.13
N ILE A 173 -7.65 28.18 -2.14
CA ILE A 173 -7.45 26.75 -2.40
C ILE A 173 -8.11 25.90 -1.30
N GLN A 174 -7.99 26.28 -0.03
CA GLN A 174 -8.62 25.53 1.05
C GLN A 174 -10.13 25.73 1.10
N ILE A 175 -10.62 26.92 0.75
CA ILE A 175 -12.04 27.25 0.72
C ILE A 175 -12.73 26.57 -0.47
N GLU A 176 -12.08 26.54 -1.63
CA GLU A 176 -12.50 25.77 -2.80
C GLU A 176 -12.46 24.27 -2.49
N GLN A 177 -11.44 23.78 -1.79
CA GLN A 177 -11.41 22.40 -1.28
C GLN A 177 -12.53 22.12 -0.27
N ARG A 178 -12.90 23.06 0.61
CA ARG A 178 -14.01 22.91 1.58
C ARG A 178 -15.37 22.92 0.87
N LYS A 179 -15.55 23.77 -0.15
CA LYS A 179 -16.73 23.76 -1.03
C LYS A 179 -16.84 22.45 -1.82
N LEU A 180 -15.75 22.01 -2.44
CA LEU A 180 -15.67 20.72 -3.14
C LEU A 180 -15.93 19.53 -2.18
N LYS A 181 -15.47 19.60 -0.93
CA LYS A 181 -15.75 18.61 0.13
C LYS A 181 -17.22 18.61 0.58
N PHE A 182 -17.88 19.76 0.57
CA PHE A 182 -19.29 19.90 0.96
C PHE A 182 -20.24 19.47 -0.17
N GLU A 183 -19.92 19.81 -1.42
CA GLU A 183 -20.73 19.46 -2.59
C GLU A 183 -20.58 17.99 -3.01
N ASN A 184 -19.37 17.42 -2.93
CA ASN A 184 -19.11 16.05 -3.43
C ASN A 184 -19.18 14.95 -2.36
N GLY A 185 -19.35 15.29 -1.08
CA GLY A 185 -19.22 14.33 0.02
C GLY A 185 -17.83 13.68 0.10
N TYR A 186 -17.60 12.84 1.11
CA TYR A 186 -16.28 12.21 1.35
C TYR A 186 -15.86 11.19 0.28
N LEU A 187 -16.70 10.89 -0.70
CA LEU A 187 -16.55 9.80 -1.65
C LEU A 187 -16.88 10.30 -3.05
N ASN A 188 -15.89 10.28 -3.94
CA ASN A 188 -16.03 10.69 -5.32
C ASN A 188 -16.91 9.66 -6.06
N ASN A 189 -18.14 10.01 -6.46
CA ASN A 189 -19.10 9.07 -7.08
C ASN A 189 -18.70 8.58 -8.48
N GLU A 190 -17.54 8.99 -9.00
CA GLU A 190 -17.05 8.50 -10.28
C GLU A 190 -16.53 7.06 -10.14
N PRO A 191 -16.98 6.12 -10.99
CA PRO A 191 -16.44 4.77 -11.01
C PRO A 191 -15.01 4.78 -11.58
N GLU A 192 -14.14 3.99 -10.97
CA GLU A 192 -12.77 3.75 -11.42
C GLU A 192 -12.58 2.28 -11.82
N ASP A 193 -11.91 2.07 -12.94
CA ASP A 193 -11.49 0.73 -13.37
C ASP A 193 -10.28 0.26 -12.56
N ILE A 194 -10.51 -0.65 -11.62
CA ILE A 194 -9.46 -1.35 -10.90
C ILE A 194 -9.09 -2.65 -11.63
N SER A 195 -7.81 -2.96 -11.66
CA SER A 195 -7.33 -4.26 -12.13
C SER A 195 -6.81 -5.05 -10.94
N PRO A 196 -7.63 -5.91 -10.32
CA PRO A 196 -7.12 -6.79 -9.28
C PRO A 196 -5.99 -7.66 -9.86
N ASN A 197 -5.10 -8.15 -9.00
CA ASN A 197 -4.04 -9.09 -9.35
C ASN A 197 -4.59 -10.51 -9.65
N MET A 198 -5.73 -10.61 -10.31
CA MET A 198 -6.52 -11.82 -10.51
C MET A 198 -6.96 -11.96 -11.96
N VAL A 199 -6.91 -13.17 -12.49
CA VAL A 199 -7.46 -13.51 -13.80
C VAL A 199 -8.42 -14.67 -13.66
N LYS A 200 -9.59 -14.60 -14.29
CA LYS A 200 -10.55 -15.69 -14.30
C LYS A 200 -9.94 -16.89 -15.03
N ILE A 201 -10.14 -18.09 -14.50
CA ILE A 201 -9.67 -19.34 -15.10
C ILE A 201 -10.83 -20.26 -15.44
N SER A 202 -10.64 -21.05 -16.49
CA SER A 202 -11.54 -22.13 -16.89
C SER A 202 -10.78 -23.45 -16.94
N PHE A 203 -11.49 -24.52 -16.61
CA PHE A 203 -11.00 -25.90 -16.60
C PHE A 203 -12.19 -26.84 -16.92
N SER A 204 -11.91 -28.12 -17.15
CA SER A 204 -12.95 -29.12 -17.40
C SER A 204 -13.92 -29.22 -16.21
N LYS A 205 -15.23 -29.29 -16.48
CA LYS A 205 -16.24 -29.55 -15.43
C LYS A 205 -16.11 -30.94 -14.82
N VAL A 206 -15.51 -31.87 -15.57
CA VAL A 206 -15.32 -33.27 -15.16
C VAL A 206 -13.90 -33.49 -14.66
N LEU A 207 -13.80 -34.12 -13.50
CA LEU A 207 -12.58 -34.62 -12.88
C LEU A 207 -12.54 -36.15 -12.99
N TYR A 208 -11.42 -36.72 -13.41
CA TYR A 208 -11.26 -38.16 -13.49
C TYR A 208 -10.48 -38.68 -12.29
N LYS A 209 -10.95 -39.79 -11.71
CA LYS A 209 -10.35 -40.50 -10.58
C LYS A 209 -10.13 -41.96 -10.95
N ALA A 210 -8.98 -42.53 -10.63
CA ALA A 210 -8.73 -43.97 -10.73
C ALA A 210 -7.75 -44.42 -9.63
N GLU A 211 -7.88 -45.67 -9.18
CA GLU A 211 -6.95 -46.25 -8.21
C GLU A 211 -5.58 -46.50 -8.85
N LEU A 212 -4.53 -46.31 -8.04
CA LEU A 212 -3.16 -46.54 -8.45
C LEU A 212 -2.89 -48.04 -8.59
N PHE A 213 -2.39 -48.45 -9.76
CA PHE A 213 -2.00 -49.83 -10.05
C PHE A 213 -0.55 -49.83 -10.50
N ILE A 214 0.35 -50.00 -9.54
CA ILE A 214 1.79 -50.03 -9.77
C ILE A 214 2.41 -51.15 -8.95
N ASP A 215 3.43 -51.77 -9.54
CA ASP A 215 4.28 -52.73 -8.85
C ASP A 215 5.35 -51.96 -8.05
N GLU A 216 5.10 -51.74 -6.76
CA GLU A 216 6.02 -50.99 -5.90
C GLU A 216 7.37 -51.70 -5.74
N GLU A 217 7.37 -53.04 -5.70
CA GLU A 217 8.55 -53.87 -5.51
C GLU A 217 9.47 -53.78 -6.73
N ALA A 218 8.92 -53.96 -7.93
CA ALA A 218 9.67 -53.82 -9.17
C ALA A 218 10.26 -52.41 -9.35
N ILE A 219 9.54 -51.36 -8.92
CA ILE A 219 10.07 -49.97 -8.97
C ILE A 219 11.23 -49.79 -7.98
N LEU A 220 11.12 -50.37 -6.78
CA LEU A 220 12.14 -50.29 -5.74
C LEU A 220 13.40 -51.07 -6.13
N GLU A 221 13.27 -52.27 -6.70
CA GLU A 221 14.38 -53.07 -7.21
C GLU A 221 15.16 -52.34 -8.28
N ASN A 222 14.48 -51.90 -9.35
CA ASN A 222 15.09 -51.12 -10.43
C ASN A 222 15.80 -49.85 -9.93
N LEU A 223 15.25 -49.20 -8.89
CA LEU A 223 15.90 -48.05 -8.26
C LEU A 223 17.14 -48.46 -7.47
N ASN A 224 17.07 -49.54 -6.70
CA ASN A 224 18.16 -50.01 -5.86
C ASN A 224 19.32 -50.53 -6.70
N ASP A 225 19.06 -51.21 -7.82
CA ASP A 225 20.09 -51.65 -8.77
C ASP A 225 20.85 -50.45 -9.34
N TYR A 226 20.12 -49.40 -9.73
CA TYR A 226 20.73 -48.15 -10.16
C TYR A 226 21.55 -47.51 -9.03
N LEU A 227 21.03 -47.45 -7.81
CA LEU A 227 21.76 -46.88 -6.66
C LEU A 227 23.04 -47.65 -6.35
N GLU A 228 23.01 -48.98 -6.42
CA GLU A 228 24.20 -49.83 -6.27
C GLU A 228 25.22 -49.57 -7.37
N SER A 229 24.79 -49.41 -8.63
CA SER A 229 25.68 -49.12 -9.75
C SER A 229 26.47 -47.81 -9.59
N ILE A 230 25.94 -46.86 -8.81
CA ILE A 230 26.59 -45.57 -8.50
C ILE A 230 27.16 -45.54 -7.07
N GLY A 231 27.29 -46.69 -6.39
CA GLY A 231 27.87 -46.81 -5.06
C GLY A 231 27.05 -46.18 -3.92
N LYS A 232 25.75 -45.93 -4.15
CA LYS A 232 24.84 -45.37 -3.13
C LYS A 232 24.06 -46.47 -2.40
N ARG A 233 23.65 -46.15 -1.17
CA ARG A 233 22.91 -47.09 -0.30
C ARG A 233 21.50 -47.36 -0.84
N LYS A 234 21.04 -48.62 -0.67
CA LYS A 234 19.67 -49.04 -0.98
C LYS A 234 18.63 -48.27 -0.16
N VAL A 235 17.48 -48.06 -0.78
CA VAL A 235 16.30 -47.43 -0.18
C VAL A 235 15.25 -48.51 0.06
N LYS A 236 14.72 -48.55 1.29
CA LYS A 236 13.68 -49.54 1.68
C LYS A 236 12.25 -49.10 1.35
N LYS A 237 11.98 -47.79 1.31
CA LYS A 237 10.64 -47.24 1.07
C LYS A 237 10.73 -45.87 0.40
N LEU A 238 9.82 -45.62 -0.55
CA LEU A 238 9.68 -44.34 -1.21
C LEU A 238 8.46 -43.58 -0.67
N LYS A 239 8.50 -42.24 -0.78
CA LYS A 239 7.31 -41.42 -0.57
C LYS A 239 6.31 -41.71 -1.70
N PRO A 240 4.98 -41.77 -1.44
CA PRO A 240 3.99 -42.12 -2.46
C PRO A 240 4.07 -41.27 -3.74
N ASN A 241 4.21 -39.95 -3.62
CA ASN A 241 4.38 -39.08 -4.80
C ASN A 241 5.67 -39.37 -5.59
N THR A 242 6.76 -39.74 -4.92
CA THR A 242 8.03 -40.07 -5.57
C THR A 242 7.92 -41.39 -6.32
N LEU A 243 7.21 -42.37 -5.74
CA LEU A 243 6.92 -43.66 -6.34
C LEU A 243 6.13 -43.48 -7.66
N VAL A 244 5.04 -42.70 -7.64
CA VAL A 244 4.27 -42.39 -8.86
C VAL A 244 5.13 -41.68 -9.91
N LYS A 245 5.93 -40.68 -9.52
CA LYS A 245 6.86 -40.00 -10.45
C LYS A 245 7.86 -40.96 -11.09
N LYS A 246 8.35 -41.96 -10.36
CA LYS A 246 9.27 -42.99 -10.88
C LYS A 246 8.56 -43.94 -11.85
N ALA A 247 7.36 -44.40 -11.51
CA ALA A 247 6.51 -45.22 -12.38
C ALA A 247 6.20 -44.52 -13.71
N LEU A 248 5.85 -43.23 -13.66
CA LEU A 248 5.63 -42.41 -14.86
C LEU A 248 6.89 -42.26 -15.69
N LYS A 249 8.05 -42.04 -15.06
CA LYS A 249 9.33 -41.91 -15.76
C LYS A 249 9.73 -43.19 -16.50
N GLN A 250 9.52 -44.38 -15.90
CA GLN A 250 9.73 -45.67 -16.56
C GLN A 250 8.86 -45.81 -17.82
N ASN A 251 7.65 -45.26 -17.77
CA ASN A 251 6.70 -45.22 -18.87
C ASN A 251 6.89 -44.04 -19.86
N LYS A 252 7.97 -43.26 -19.72
CA LYS A 252 8.30 -42.06 -20.52
C LYS A 252 7.23 -40.96 -20.46
N VAL A 253 6.58 -40.84 -19.30
CA VAL A 253 5.59 -39.79 -19.02
C VAL A 253 6.24 -38.72 -18.12
N TYR A 254 6.18 -37.46 -18.54
CA TYR A 254 6.89 -36.35 -17.91
C TYR A 254 6.02 -35.19 -17.44
N PHE A 255 4.71 -35.22 -17.71
CA PHE A 255 3.80 -34.16 -17.26
C PHE A 255 3.47 -34.28 -15.77
N GLU A 256 3.10 -33.15 -15.16
CA GLU A 256 2.82 -33.06 -13.72
C GLU A 256 1.37 -32.70 -13.37
N ASP A 257 0.45 -32.66 -14.34
CA ASP A 257 -0.98 -32.26 -14.21
C ASP A 257 -1.89 -33.34 -13.58
N TRP A 258 -1.39 -33.99 -12.53
CA TRP A 258 -2.08 -35.02 -11.75
C TRP A 258 -1.76 -34.88 -10.25
N ILE A 259 -2.61 -35.44 -9.40
CA ILE A 259 -2.37 -35.51 -7.95
C ILE A 259 -2.71 -36.89 -7.41
N LEU A 260 -1.92 -37.36 -6.44
CA LEU A 260 -2.19 -38.58 -5.69
C LEU A 260 -2.90 -38.21 -4.38
N TYR A 261 -4.07 -38.77 -4.15
CA TYR A 261 -4.84 -38.61 -2.92
C TYR A 261 -5.59 -39.91 -2.62
N GLU A 262 -5.51 -40.42 -1.39
CA GLU A 262 -6.14 -41.70 -0.99
C GLU A 262 -5.85 -42.87 -1.94
N LYS A 263 -4.58 -43.01 -2.36
CA LYS A 263 -4.12 -44.01 -3.36
C LYS A 263 -4.80 -43.92 -4.73
N CYS A 264 -5.55 -42.85 -4.99
CA CYS A 264 -6.15 -42.58 -6.29
C CYS A 264 -5.41 -41.43 -6.99
N ILE A 265 -5.33 -41.51 -8.32
CA ILE A 265 -4.88 -40.42 -9.18
C ILE A 265 -6.09 -39.59 -9.59
N TYR A 266 -5.99 -38.28 -9.39
CA TYR A 266 -6.96 -37.29 -9.87
C TYR A 266 -6.31 -36.44 -10.95
N SER A 267 -7.02 -36.24 -12.07
CA SER A 267 -6.57 -35.37 -13.17
C SER A 267 -7.76 -34.87 -14.01
N PHE A 268 -7.56 -33.74 -14.70
CA PHE A 268 -8.49 -33.27 -15.75
C PHE A 268 -8.32 -34.03 -17.08
N ARG A 269 -7.28 -34.87 -17.19
CA ARG A 269 -7.08 -35.76 -18.33
C ARG A 269 -8.14 -36.86 -18.35
N ASP A 270 -8.69 -37.11 -19.52
CA ASP A 270 -9.66 -38.17 -19.72
C ASP A 270 -8.99 -39.55 -19.67
N LEU A 271 -9.05 -40.17 -18.49
CA LEU A 271 -8.47 -41.50 -18.23
C LEU A 271 -9.18 -42.61 -19.00
N SER A 272 -10.39 -42.37 -19.52
CA SER A 272 -11.13 -43.37 -20.30
C SER A 272 -10.53 -43.61 -21.68
N LYS A 273 -9.73 -42.67 -22.21
CA LYS A 273 -9.10 -42.79 -23.52
C LYS A 273 -7.94 -43.78 -23.51
N ASN A 274 -7.97 -44.76 -24.42
CA ASN A 274 -6.96 -45.81 -24.50
C ASN A 274 -5.52 -45.29 -24.75
N ASN A 275 -5.36 -44.11 -25.34
CA ASN A 275 -4.06 -43.50 -25.60
C ASN A 275 -3.54 -42.63 -24.43
N GLU A 276 -4.31 -42.47 -23.34
CA GLU A 276 -3.91 -41.64 -22.20
C GLU A 276 -2.74 -42.27 -21.44
N PRO A 277 -1.57 -41.60 -21.34
CA PRO A 277 -0.38 -42.19 -20.72
C PRO A 277 -0.55 -42.57 -19.25
N LEU A 278 -1.44 -41.92 -18.48
CA LEU A 278 -1.72 -42.28 -17.09
C LEU A 278 -2.32 -43.68 -16.93
N ARG A 279 -2.95 -44.27 -17.97
CA ARG A 279 -3.53 -45.62 -17.93
C ARG A 279 -2.52 -46.72 -17.59
N LYS A 280 -1.22 -46.47 -17.79
CA LYS A 280 -0.16 -47.44 -17.52
C LYS A 280 0.15 -47.64 -16.04
N ILE A 281 -0.39 -46.78 -15.17
CA ILE A 281 -0.10 -46.79 -13.72
C ILE A 281 -1.38 -46.78 -12.86
N ILE A 282 -2.54 -46.98 -13.46
CA ILE A 282 -3.85 -46.99 -12.80
C ILE A 282 -4.61 -48.26 -13.14
N ASP A 283 -5.54 -48.66 -12.28
CA ASP A 283 -6.48 -49.72 -12.60
C ASP A 283 -7.61 -49.16 -13.48
N ALA A 284 -7.64 -49.58 -14.75
CA ALA A 284 -8.64 -49.14 -15.71
C ALA A 284 -10.09 -49.51 -15.32
N GLY A 285 -10.29 -50.53 -14.47
CA GLY A 285 -11.60 -50.91 -13.96
C GLY A 285 -12.17 -49.96 -12.91
N THR A 286 -11.32 -49.12 -12.31
CA THR A 286 -11.69 -48.20 -11.21
C THR A 286 -11.90 -46.75 -11.67
N ILE A 287 -11.85 -46.51 -12.99
CA ILE A 287 -12.01 -45.16 -13.55
C ILE A 287 -13.42 -44.64 -13.26
N THR A 288 -13.48 -43.51 -12.58
CA THR A 288 -14.71 -42.80 -12.23
C THR A 288 -14.61 -41.34 -12.62
N THR A 289 -15.75 -40.75 -12.96
CA THR A 289 -15.91 -39.32 -13.27
C THR A 289 -16.62 -38.63 -12.13
N LEU A 290 -16.10 -37.48 -11.71
CA LEU A 290 -16.66 -36.63 -10.68
C LEU A 290 -16.94 -35.25 -11.26
N ASP A 291 -18.00 -34.58 -10.81
CA ASP A 291 -18.16 -33.15 -11.07
C ASP A 291 -17.17 -32.36 -10.21
N CYS A 292 -16.49 -31.39 -10.82
CA CYS A 292 -15.48 -30.61 -10.12
C CYS A 292 -16.09 -29.80 -8.96
N LYS A 293 -17.29 -29.24 -9.15
CA LYS A 293 -17.96 -28.42 -8.15
C LYS A 293 -18.31 -29.25 -6.93
N ASP A 294 -18.95 -30.40 -7.16
CA ASP A 294 -19.29 -31.33 -6.08
C ASP A 294 -18.04 -31.75 -5.30
N PHE A 295 -16.92 -32.01 -5.99
CA PHE A 295 -15.67 -32.41 -5.35
C PHE A 295 -15.06 -31.31 -4.47
N TYR A 296 -14.92 -30.07 -4.95
CA TYR A 296 -14.25 -29.03 -4.16
C TYR A 296 -15.16 -28.38 -3.09
N GLU A 297 -16.49 -28.56 -3.17
CA GLU A 297 -17.46 -28.09 -2.17
C GLU A 297 -17.73 -29.12 -1.08
N GLN A 298 -17.40 -30.40 -1.30
CA GLN A 298 -17.64 -31.49 -0.36
C GLN A 298 -17.04 -31.23 1.03
N ASP A 299 -15.74 -30.91 1.09
CA ASP A 299 -15.01 -30.67 2.33
C ASP A 299 -13.71 -29.88 2.10
N GLU A 300 -13.09 -29.41 3.18
CA GLU A 300 -11.87 -28.60 3.12
C GLU A 300 -10.65 -29.38 2.58
N ALA A 301 -10.54 -30.68 2.86
CA ALA A 301 -9.45 -31.52 2.35
C ALA A 301 -9.57 -31.69 0.84
N SER A 302 -10.78 -31.99 0.34
CA SER A 302 -11.08 -32.08 -1.10
C SER A 302 -10.84 -30.74 -1.80
N ASN A 303 -11.20 -29.61 -1.18
CA ASN A 303 -10.87 -28.27 -1.70
C ASN A 303 -9.35 -28.04 -1.82
N ARG A 304 -8.56 -28.46 -0.81
CA ARG A 304 -7.09 -28.38 -0.84
C ARG A 304 -6.49 -29.26 -1.92
N VAL A 305 -7.01 -30.49 -2.10
CA VAL A 305 -6.61 -31.40 -3.18
C VAL A 305 -6.89 -30.78 -4.54
N PHE A 306 -8.07 -30.20 -4.72
CA PHE A 306 -8.45 -29.51 -5.95
C PHE A 306 -7.55 -28.30 -6.26
N LYS A 307 -7.29 -27.43 -5.29
CA LYS A 307 -6.32 -26.31 -5.42
C LYS A 307 -4.92 -26.79 -5.79
N ASN A 308 -4.49 -27.92 -5.24
CA ASN A 308 -3.20 -28.52 -5.59
C ASN A 308 -3.19 -29.07 -7.03
N LEU A 309 -4.29 -29.67 -7.50
CA LEU A 309 -4.45 -30.10 -8.89
C LEU A 309 -4.44 -28.90 -9.86
N LEU A 310 -5.10 -27.79 -9.50
CA LEU A 310 -5.00 -26.54 -10.27
C LEU A 310 -3.56 -26.02 -10.33
N ARG A 311 -2.83 -26.05 -9.20
CA ARG A 311 -1.40 -25.68 -9.18
C ARG A 311 -0.57 -26.59 -10.09
N LYS A 312 -0.82 -27.89 -10.08
CA LYS A 312 -0.16 -28.87 -10.96
C LYS A 312 -0.44 -28.62 -12.44
N SER A 313 -1.69 -28.31 -12.76
CA SER A 313 -2.11 -27.92 -14.11
C SER A 313 -1.46 -26.60 -14.55
N LEU A 314 -1.33 -25.64 -13.64
CA LEU A 314 -0.62 -24.38 -13.89
C LEU A 314 0.88 -24.60 -14.12
N ILE A 315 1.53 -25.50 -13.38
CA ILE A 315 2.93 -25.89 -13.61
C ILE A 315 3.10 -26.45 -15.03
N GLN A 316 2.18 -27.32 -15.46
CA GLN A 316 2.22 -27.88 -16.82
C GLN A 316 1.99 -26.82 -17.91
N LEU A 317 1.00 -25.93 -17.72
CA LEU A 317 0.77 -24.78 -18.61
C LEU A 317 2.01 -23.89 -18.72
N CYS A 318 2.62 -23.54 -17.58
CA CYS A 318 3.81 -22.71 -17.51
C CYS A 318 5.01 -23.37 -18.20
N TYR A 319 5.17 -24.69 -18.04
CA TYR A 319 6.23 -25.46 -18.69
C TYR A 319 6.18 -25.31 -20.22
N TYR A 320 5.00 -25.46 -20.82
CA TYR A 320 4.81 -25.26 -22.27
C TYR A 320 5.12 -23.82 -22.72
N LYS A 321 4.96 -22.85 -21.82
CA LYS A 321 5.30 -21.44 -22.04
C LYS A 321 6.72 -21.07 -21.61
N GLY A 322 7.59 -22.05 -21.32
CA GLY A 322 8.98 -21.81 -20.95
C GLY A 322 9.17 -21.11 -19.60
N ILE A 323 8.24 -21.31 -18.67
CA ILE A 323 8.29 -20.88 -17.27
C ILE A 323 8.43 -22.14 -16.40
N GLU A 324 9.42 -22.16 -15.53
CA GLU A 324 9.64 -23.25 -14.58
C GLU A 324 9.09 -22.88 -13.19
N PHE A 325 8.58 -23.88 -12.48
CA PHE A 325 8.25 -23.76 -11.07
C PHE A 325 9.49 -24.02 -10.24
N PHE A 326 9.80 -23.11 -9.32
CA PHE A 326 10.91 -23.19 -8.37
C PHE A 326 10.36 -23.52 -6.96
N PRO A 327 10.38 -24.80 -6.55
CA PRO A 327 9.73 -25.25 -5.32
C PRO A 327 10.21 -24.58 -4.02
N PRO A 328 11.52 -24.31 -3.80
CA PRO A 328 11.99 -23.75 -2.53
C PRO A 328 11.29 -22.45 -2.12
N ARG A 329 10.82 -21.64 -3.08
CA ARG A 329 10.07 -20.41 -2.83
C ARG A 329 8.61 -20.42 -3.28
N GLY A 330 8.18 -21.50 -3.92
CA GLY A 330 6.85 -21.60 -4.52
C GLY A 330 6.59 -20.54 -5.59
N ILE A 331 7.59 -20.20 -6.40
CA ILE A 331 7.50 -19.19 -7.47
C ILE A 331 7.57 -19.81 -8.85
N PHE A 332 6.98 -19.15 -9.83
CA PHE A 332 7.10 -19.45 -11.25
C PHE A 332 8.05 -18.43 -11.87
N ARG A 333 9.14 -18.87 -12.50
CA ARG A 333 10.13 -17.99 -13.12
C ARG A 333 10.44 -18.42 -14.55
N PHE A 334 10.84 -17.50 -15.40
CA PHE A 334 11.24 -17.86 -16.77
C PHE A 334 12.45 -18.80 -16.77
N ALA A 335 12.31 -19.95 -17.45
CA ALA A 335 13.37 -20.94 -17.56
C ALA A 335 14.50 -20.42 -18.45
N ASN A 336 15.74 -20.65 -18.02
CA ASN A 336 16.93 -20.26 -18.76
C ASN A 336 17.19 -21.22 -19.94
N SER A 337 17.84 -20.73 -21.00
CA SER A 337 18.33 -21.61 -22.06
C SER A 337 19.59 -22.35 -21.60
N ARG A 338 20.00 -23.35 -22.39
CA ARG A 338 21.30 -24.02 -22.24
C ARG A 338 22.14 -23.69 -23.47
N PRO A 339 23.16 -22.82 -23.39
CA PRO A 339 23.65 -22.08 -22.22
C PRO A 339 22.71 -20.94 -21.77
N PRO A 340 22.83 -20.47 -20.51
CA PRO A 340 22.09 -19.32 -20.00
C PRO A 340 22.30 -18.05 -20.82
N LYS A 341 21.24 -17.24 -21.01
CA LYS A 341 21.34 -15.95 -21.70
C LYS A 341 20.17 -15.02 -21.37
N ALA A 342 20.34 -13.73 -21.63
CA ALA A 342 19.25 -12.77 -21.59
C ALA A 342 18.09 -13.19 -22.52
N LYS A 343 16.86 -13.05 -22.05
CA LYS A 343 15.65 -13.47 -22.77
C LYS A 343 14.66 -12.33 -22.83
N GLN A 344 14.15 -12.05 -24.03
CA GLN A 344 13.13 -11.05 -24.28
C GLN A 344 11.89 -11.70 -24.90
N ILE A 345 10.72 -11.20 -24.53
CA ILE A 345 9.42 -11.69 -25.00
C ILE A 345 8.62 -10.51 -25.54
N ARG A 346 8.05 -10.69 -26.74
CA ARG A 346 7.10 -9.73 -27.32
C ARG A 346 5.75 -9.91 -26.65
N TRP A 347 5.10 -8.81 -26.31
CA TRP A 347 3.78 -8.81 -25.71
C TRP A 347 2.98 -7.59 -26.16
N LYS A 348 1.65 -7.68 -26.03
CA LYS A 348 0.73 -6.63 -26.43
C LYS A 348 -0.01 -6.10 -25.21
N GLY A 349 0.34 -4.89 -24.79
CA GLY A 349 -0.41 -4.12 -23.81
C GLY A 349 -1.40 -3.21 -24.55
N LYS A 350 -1.28 -1.88 -24.34
CA LYS A 350 -1.95 -0.87 -25.19
C LYS A 350 -1.34 -0.82 -26.60
N LYS A 351 -0.02 -1.05 -26.69
CA LYS A 351 0.77 -1.18 -27.92
C LYS A 351 1.64 -2.43 -27.81
N GLU A 352 2.14 -2.91 -28.95
CA GLU A 352 3.14 -3.97 -28.96
C GLU A 352 4.45 -3.46 -28.38
N SER A 353 5.10 -4.28 -27.56
CA SER A 353 6.38 -3.97 -26.95
C SER A 353 7.15 -5.25 -26.60
N THR A 354 8.44 -5.11 -26.32
CA THR A 354 9.29 -6.20 -25.84
C THR A 354 9.56 -6.03 -24.35
N LYS A 355 9.46 -7.13 -23.61
CA LYS A 355 9.79 -7.20 -22.19
C LYS A 355 10.98 -8.13 -22.02
N THR A 356 12.06 -7.65 -21.40
CA THR A 356 13.15 -8.51 -20.94
C THR A 356 12.67 -9.28 -19.71
N VAL A 357 12.68 -10.61 -19.82
CA VAL A 357 12.23 -11.53 -18.77
C VAL A 357 13.37 -12.24 -18.06
N ILE A 358 14.54 -12.32 -18.71
CA ILE A 358 15.79 -12.77 -18.09
C ILE A 358 16.84 -11.71 -18.39
N PHE A 359 17.44 -11.15 -17.34
CA PHE A 359 18.53 -10.19 -17.42
C PHE A 359 19.82 -10.88 -17.01
N GLU A 360 20.88 -10.62 -17.76
CA GLU A 360 22.24 -11.00 -17.41
C GLU A 360 22.86 -9.85 -16.59
N MET A 361 23.33 -10.16 -15.39
CA MET A 361 23.92 -9.17 -14.49
C MET A 361 25.44 -9.41 -14.46
N THR A 362 26.21 -8.43 -14.90
CA THR A 362 27.68 -8.53 -14.97
C THR A 362 28.35 -7.61 -13.96
N ASN A 363 29.51 -8.03 -13.46
CA ASN A 363 30.37 -7.16 -12.66
C ASN A 363 31.00 -6.10 -13.56
N LYS A 364 30.82 -4.81 -13.24
CA LYS A 364 31.39 -3.70 -14.02
C LYS A 364 32.92 -3.66 -13.99
N LYS A 365 33.56 -4.17 -12.93
CA LYS A 365 35.03 -4.15 -12.77
C LYS A 365 35.70 -5.31 -13.49
N GLU A 366 35.20 -6.51 -13.26
CA GLU A 366 35.83 -7.76 -13.72
C GLU A 366 35.21 -8.32 -15.01
N GLY A 367 34.02 -7.83 -15.39
CA GLY A 367 33.38 -8.15 -16.68
C GLY A 367 32.70 -9.52 -16.75
N HIS A 368 32.74 -10.34 -15.70
CA HIS A 368 32.08 -11.65 -15.67
C HIS A 368 30.63 -11.57 -15.16
N ILE A 369 29.88 -12.64 -15.39
CA ILE A 369 28.47 -12.76 -15.00
C ILE A 369 28.38 -13.08 -13.49
N ILE A 370 27.64 -12.25 -12.76
CA ILE A 370 27.36 -12.43 -11.33
C ILE A 370 26.13 -13.30 -11.13
N CYS A 371 25.03 -12.99 -11.83
CA CYS A 371 23.77 -13.69 -11.66
C CYS A 371 22.86 -13.45 -12.86
N TYR A 372 21.82 -14.27 -13.01
CA TYR A 372 20.70 -13.96 -13.89
C TYR A 372 19.49 -13.57 -13.07
N ARG A 373 18.87 -12.45 -13.45
CA ARG A 373 17.61 -11.99 -12.85
C ARG A 373 16.45 -12.39 -13.74
N HIS A 374 15.54 -13.17 -13.20
CA HIS A 374 14.36 -13.70 -13.87
C HIS A 374 13.10 -13.00 -13.36
N LEU A 375 12.26 -12.54 -14.29
CA LEU A 375 10.90 -12.15 -13.95
C LEU A 375 10.13 -13.39 -13.48
N ALA A 376 9.39 -13.25 -12.38
CA ALA A 376 8.72 -14.36 -11.73
C ALA A 376 7.34 -13.94 -11.20
N PHE A 377 6.55 -14.90 -10.73
CA PHE A 377 5.33 -14.63 -10.00
C PHE A 377 5.03 -15.73 -8.97
N LYS A 378 4.30 -15.37 -7.92
CA LYS A 378 3.61 -16.31 -7.03
C LYS A 378 2.18 -16.49 -7.50
N ALA A 379 1.67 -17.71 -7.39
CA ALA A 379 0.32 -18.06 -7.79
C ALA A 379 -0.50 -18.56 -6.60
N SER A 380 -1.74 -18.09 -6.48
CA SER A 380 -2.76 -18.67 -5.62
C SER A 380 -4.10 -18.74 -6.34
N PHE A 381 -5.03 -19.54 -5.83
CA PHE A 381 -6.34 -19.74 -6.43
C PHE A 381 -7.43 -19.30 -5.48
N LEU A 382 -8.35 -18.49 -5.98
CA LEU A 382 -9.55 -18.05 -5.28
C LEU A 382 -10.77 -18.58 -6.00
N ASN A 383 -11.80 -18.90 -5.22
CA ASN A 383 -13.11 -19.29 -5.71
C ASN A 383 -14.11 -18.28 -5.15
N PHE A 384 -14.93 -17.72 -6.04
CA PHE A 384 -16.07 -16.88 -5.70
C PHE A 384 -17.33 -17.51 -6.29
N GLU A 385 -18.01 -18.32 -5.47
CA GLU A 385 -19.25 -19.07 -5.74
C GLU A 385 -19.20 -19.96 -6.99
N ILE A 386 -19.20 -19.35 -8.18
CA ILE A 386 -19.27 -20.01 -9.47
C ILE A 386 -17.92 -19.93 -10.19
N ASP A 387 -17.13 -18.89 -9.94
CA ASP A 387 -15.96 -18.56 -10.72
C ASP A 387 -14.65 -18.77 -9.95
N TRP A 388 -13.67 -19.36 -10.64
CA TRP A 388 -12.32 -19.49 -10.15
C TRP A 388 -11.40 -18.43 -10.75
N TYR A 389 -10.50 -17.93 -9.90
CA TYR A 389 -9.53 -16.92 -10.26
C TYR A 389 -8.12 -17.37 -9.89
N LEU A 390 -7.20 -17.16 -10.81
CA LEU A 390 -5.76 -17.26 -10.59
C LEU A 390 -5.25 -15.89 -10.14
N VAL A 391 -4.79 -15.81 -8.90
CA VAL A 391 -4.09 -14.64 -8.37
C VAL A 391 -2.64 -14.72 -8.81
N ILE A 392 -2.16 -13.68 -9.50
CA ILE A 392 -0.80 -13.57 -10.00
C ILE A 392 -0.13 -12.42 -9.25
N ASN A 393 0.86 -12.76 -8.42
CA ASN A 393 1.67 -11.80 -7.69
C ASN A 393 3.06 -11.71 -8.30
N PRO A 394 3.35 -10.70 -9.16
CA PRO A 394 4.66 -10.55 -9.78
C PRO A 394 5.77 -10.42 -8.74
N THR A 395 6.92 -10.99 -9.05
CA THR A 395 8.12 -10.95 -8.22
C THR A 395 9.35 -11.22 -9.10
N TRP A 396 10.50 -11.40 -8.47
CA TRP A 396 11.76 -11.70 -9.14
C TRP A 396 12.37 -13.00 -8.62
N SER A 397 13.29 -13.58 -9.39
CA SER A 397 14.13 -14.68 -8.94
C SER A 397 15.55 -14.45 -9.45
N PHE A 398 16.55 -14.71 -8.61
CA PHE A 398 17.95 -14.57 -8.97
C PHE A 398 18.61 -15.94 -8.99
N THR A 399 19.26 -16.27 -10.10
CA THR A 399 20.06 -17.49 -10.23
C THR A 399 21.54 -17.18 -10.22
N ASN A 400 22.34 -18.14 -9.78
CA ASN A 400 23.80 -18.09 -9.79
C ASN A 400 24.38 -17.84 -11.22
N PRO A 401 25.69 -17.61 -11.41
CA PRO A 401 26.29 -17.45 -12.73
C PRO A 401 26.01 -18.61 -13.69
N GLY A 402 25.77 -19.80 -13.15
CA GLY A 402 25.34 -20.98 -13.91
C GLY A 402 23.91 -20.91 -14.45
N GLY A 403 23.08 -19.96 -14.00
CA GLY A 403 21.76 -19.65 -14.55
C GLY A 403 20.61 -20.56 -14.10
N TYR A 404 20.83 -21.47 -13.14
CA TYR A 404 19.83 -22.48 -12.74
C TYR A 404 19.59 -22.58 -11.24
N ARG A 405 20.65 -22.53 -10.41
CA ARG A 405 20.53 -22.63 -8.95
C ARG A 405 20.26 -21.23 -8.39
N GLU A 406 19.63 -21.13 -7.23
CA GLU A 406 19.39 -19.84 -6.55
C GLU A 406 20.73 -19.14 -6.22
N SER A 407 20.76 -17.82 -6.41
CA SER A 407 21.91 -16.99 -6.04
C SER A 407 22.03 -16.87 -4.52
N ARG A 408 23.27 -16.80 -4.01
CA ARG A 408 23.52 -16.65 -2.56
C ARG A 408 23.10 -15.28 -2.04
N PHE A 409 23.08 -14.27 -2.92
CA PHE A 409 22.74 -12.89 -2.63
C PHE A 409 21.31 -12.50 -3.02
N GLU A 410 20.46 -13.50 -3.29
CA GLU A 410 19.07 -13.29 -3.72
C GLU A 410 18.34 -12.29 -2.81
N SER A 411 18.49 -12.41 -1.50
CA SER A 411 17.74 -11.61 -0.52
C SER A 411 18.11 -10.12 -0.63
N ALA A 412 19.39 -9.82 -0.78
CA ALA A 412 19.91 -8.48 -0.97
C ALA A 412 19.43 -7.88 -2.31
N TYR A 413 19.51 -8.66 -3.40
CA TYR A 413 19.06 -8.20 -4.72
C TYR A 413 17.54 -7.96 -4.77
N MET A 414 16.76 -8.83 -4.13
CA MET A 414 15.31 -8.69 -4.02
C MET A 414 14.93 -7.42 -3.24
N ALA A 415 15.59 -7.15 -2.11
CA ALA A 415 15.35 -5.96 -1.32
C ALA A 415 15.63 -4.68 -2.12
N GLY A 416 16.73 -4.65 -2.88
CA GLY A 416 17.07 -3.52 -3.75
C GLY A 416 16.02 -3.25 -4.83
N ILE A 417 15.49 -4.29 -5.49
CA ILE A 417 14.43 -4.11 -6.49
C ILE A 417 13.14 -3.61 -5.86
N LYS A 418 12.71 -4.20 -4.74
CA LYS A 418 11.46 -3.83 -4.08
C LYS A 418 11.44 -2.37 -3.61
N ARG A 419 12.61 -1.78 -3.29
CA ARG A 419 12.74 -0.35 -2.97
C ARG A 419 12.51 0.57 -4.17
N LEU A 420 12.83 0.09 -5.37
CA LEU A 420 12.72 0.85 -6.62
C LEU A 420 11.35 0.68 -7.29
N GLU A 421 10.67 -0.44 -7.06
CA GLU A 421 9.36 -0.74 -7.66
C GLU A 421 8.26 0.18 -7.12
N ASN A 422 7.38 0.62 -8.02
CA ASN A 422 6.14 1.34 -7.71
C ASN A 422 4.93 0.54 -8.19
N ASN A 423 3.73 0.93 -7.74
CA ASN A 423 2.47 0.25 -8.07
C ASN A 423 2.29 0.08 -9.58
N ASN A 424 2.60 1.10 -10.38
CA ASN A 424 2.50 1.03 -11.84
C ASN A 424 3.45 -0.02 -12.44
N SER A 425 4.66 -0.18 -11.90
CA SER A 425 5.59 -1.23 -12.35
C SER A 425 5.02 -2.62 -12.09
N VAL A 426 4.51 -2.84 -10.86
CA VAL A 426 3.88 -4.11 -10.46
C VAL A 426 2.66 -4.43 -11.32
N TYR A 427 1.81 -3.43 -11.55
CA TYR A 427 0.64 -3.53 -12.42
C TYR A 427 1.03 -3.94 -13.85
N ASN A 428 2.08 -3.34 -14.43
CA ASN A 428 2.56 -3.71 -15.75
C ASN A 428 3.11 -5.15 -15.80
N TYR A 429 3.75 -5.64 -14.75
CA TYR A 429 4.18 -7.04 -14.69
C TYR A 429 2.98 -7.99 -14.59
N PHE A 430 1.97 -7.65 -13.81
CA PHE A 430 0.72 -8.42 -13.73
C PHE A 430 0.06 -8.53 -15.12
N ARG A 431 -0.11 -7.39 -15.81
CA ARG A 431 -0.68 -7.37 -17.18
C ARG A 431 0.13 -8.22 -18.15
N PHE A 432 1.46 -8.16 -18.05
CA PHE A 432 2.33 -8.99 -18.87
C PHE A 432 2.08 -10.48 -18.63
N PHE A 433 2.02 -10.93 -17.37
CA PHE A 433 1.76 -12.34 -17.06
C PHE A 433 0.34 -12.78 -17.46
N ALA A 434 -0.67 -11.96 -17.18
CA ALA A 434 -2.06 -12.21 -17.58
C ALA A 434 -2.17 -12.39 -19.11
N TYR A 435 -1.52 -11.51 -19.88
CA TYR A 435 -1.42 -11.65 -21.34
C TYR A 435 -0.65 -12.91 -21.72
N TYR A 436 0.54 -13.13 -21.16
CA TYR A 436 1.43 -14.22 -21.57
C TYR A 436 0.81 -15.61 -21.32
N LEU A 437 0.06 -15.77 -20.21
CA LEU A 437 -0.64 -17.02 -19.90
C LEU A 437 -1.86 -17.26 -20.79
N SER A 438 -2.60 -16.20 -21.14
CA SER A 438 -3.79 -16.31 -22.02
C SER A 438 -3.47 -16.31 -23.52
N TYR A 439 -2.27 -15.85 -23.91
CA TYR A 439 -1.89 -15.73 -25.31
C TYR A 439 -1.73 -17.10 -25.98
N THR A 440 -2.41 -17.27 -27.11
CA THR A 440 -2.31 -18.41 -28.02
C THR A 440 -2.09 -17.90 -29.43
N ASP A 441 -1.33 -18.63 -30.23
CA ASP A 441 -1.14 -18.37 -31.66
C ASP A 441 -0.98 -19.69 -32.43
N LEU A 442 -0.72 -19.62 -33.74
CA LEU A 442 -0.57 -20.79 -34.59
C LEU A 442 0.57 -21.73 -34.16
N PHE A 443 1.53 -21.26 -33.37
CA PHE A 443 2.71 -22.00 -32.92
C PHE A 443 2.68 -22.32 -31.42
N VAL A 444 1.83 -21.64 -30.66
CA VAL A 444 1.62 -21.84 -29.22
C VAL A 444 0.27 -22.55 -29.03
N THR A 445 0.34 -23.88 -28.97
CA THR A 445 -0.83 -24.73 -28.73
C THR A 445 -1.47 -24.39 -27.40
N GLU A 446 -2.79 -24.30 -27.40
CA GLU A 446 -3.56 -24.08 -26.19
C GLU A 446 -3.49 -25.30 -25.25
N TYR A 447 -3.28 -25.04 -23.96
CA TYR A 447 -3.29 -26.08 -22.95
C TYR A 447 -4.74 -26.39 -22.54
N PRO A 448 -5.25 -27.61 -22.79
CA PRO A 448 -6.70 -27.87 -22.75
C PRO A 448 -7.29 -27.99 -21.33
N TYR A 449 -6.45 -28.18 -20.31
CA TYR A 449 -6.92 -28.50 -18.95
C TYR A 449 -7.03 -27.29 -18.03
N LEU A 450 -6.38 -26.17 -18.38
CA LEU A 450 -6.44 -24.93 -17.62
C LEU A 450 -6.19 -23.75 -18.56
N GLN A 451 -7.18 -22.88 -18.69
CA GLN A 451 -7.11 -21.67 -19.50
C GLN A 451 -7.30 -20.45 -18.59
N SER A 452 -6.60 -19.36 -18.91
CA SER A 452 -6.82 -18.06 -18.27
C SER A 452 -7.52 -17.14 -19.25
N SER A 453 -8.56 -16.44 -18.79
CA SER A 453 -9.23 -15.41 -19.58
C SER A 453 -8.31 -14.22 -19.83
N LYS A 454 -8.72 -13.36 -20.77
CA LYS A 454 -8.13 -12.02 -20.84
C LYS A 454 -8.48 -11.25 -19.56
N ASN A 455 -7.55 -10.39 -19.14
CA ASN A 455 -7.76 -9.52 -17.98
C ASN A 455 -8.82 -8.46 -18.31
N GLU A 456 -9.93 -8.48 -17.57
CA GLU A 456 -10.99 -7.48 -17.64
C GLU A 456 -10.92 -6.63 -16.35
N PRO A 457 -10.87 -5.29 -16.45
CA PRO A 457 -10.92 -4.44 -15.28
C PRO A 457 -12.27 -4.59 -14.58
N LEU A 458 -12.25 -4.47 -13.25
CA LEU A 458 -13.46 -4.37 -12.44
C LEU A 458 -13.74 -2.88 -12.19
N SER A 459 -15.00 -2.48 -12.30
CA SER A 459 -15.40 -1.14 -11.89
C SER A 459 -15.60 -1.09 -10.37
N LEU A 460 -14.88 -0.19 -9.71
CA LEU A 460 -15.08 0.18 -8.31
C LEU A 460 -15.70 1.57 -8.25
N SER A 461 -16.72 1.76 -7.42
CA SER A 461 -17.27 3.08 -7.11
C SER A 461 -17.45 3.17 -5.60
N PRO A 462 -16.98 4.26 -4.95
CA PRO A 462 -16.33 5.46 -5.48
C PRO A 462 -14.85 5.26 -5.89
N SER A 463 -14.31 6.12 -6.78
CA SER A 463 -12.88 6.12 -7.17
C SER A 463 -11.97 6.33 -5.96
N LEU A 464 -10.80 5.68 -5.93
CA LEU A 464 -9.83 5.82 -4.85
C LEU A 464 -8.81 6.93 -5.17
N ASP A 465 -8.63 7.87 -4.24
CA ASP A 465 -7.60 8.90 -4.36
C ASP A 465 -6.21 8.31 -4.07
N GLU A 466 -5.57 7.73 -5.11
CA GLU A 466 -4.26 7.07 -5.01
C GLU A 466 -3.18 7.95 -4.38
N GLN A 467 -3.26 9.29 -4.51
CA GLN A 467 -2.23 10.20 -3.98
C GLN A 467 -2.14 10.15 -2.45
N LYS A 468 -3.25 9.86 -1.76
CA LYS A 468 -3.29 9.66 -0.30
C LYS A 468 -2.67 8.35 0.15
N TRP A 469 -2.47 7.40 -0.76
CA TRP A 469 -1.96 6.06 -0.47
C TRP A 469 -0.51 5.85 -0.91
N ILE A 470 0.15 6.88 -1.45
CA ILE A 470 1.57 6.81 -1.77
C ILE A 470 2.35 6.85 -0.45
N PRO A 471 3.08 5.78 -0.08
CA PRO A 471 3.90 5.80 1.12
C PRO A 471 4.99 6.86 0.97
N VAL A 472 5.21 7.63 2.04
CA VAL A 472 6.34 8.56 2.12
C VAL A 472 7.62 7.75 1.93
N LYS A 473 8.32 7.95 0.80
CA LYS A 473 9.61 7.30 0.57
C LYS A 473 10.61 7.92 1.54
N ILE A 474 10.84 7.26 2.67
CA ILE A 474 11.93 7.58 3.57
C ILE A 474 13.21 7.28 2.80
N VAL A 475 13.93 8.33 2.42
CA VAL A 475 15.28 8.22 1.91
C VAL A 475 16.16 7.98 3.14
N GLU A 476 16.30 6.71 3.55
CA GLU A 476 17.38 6.36 4.46
C GLU A 476 18.71 6.58 3.72
N GLU A 477 19.66 7.24 4.39
CA GLU A 477 21.00 7.46 3.88
C GLU A 477 21.58 6.13 3.37
N THR A 478 22.02 6.18 2.11
CA THR A 478 22.79 5.17 1.37
C THR A 478 23.23 3.96 2.19
N SER A 479 22.40 2.91 2.25
CA SER A 479 22.97 1.57 2.23
C SER A 479 23.59 1.42 0.84
N GLU A 480 24.91 1.23 0.75
CA GLU A 480 25.75 1.13 -0.47
C GLU A 480 25.32 0.09 -1.52
N PHE A 481 24.12 -0.48 -1.42
CA PHE A 481 23.61 -1.47 -2.35
C PHE A 481 22.57 -0.84 -3.29
N THR A 482 23.06 -0.12 -4.30
CA THR A 482 22.32 -0.06 -5.55
C THR A 482 22.46 -1.41 -6.26
N PRO A 483 21.39 -2.01 -6.84
CA PRO A 483 21.47 -3.31 -7.53
C PRO A 483 22.43 -3.36 -8.72
N THR A 484 23.06 -2.23 -9.05
CA THR A 484 23.96 -2.02 -10.20
C THR A 484 25.43 -1.88 -9.79
N GLU A 485 25.74 -1.86 -8.49
CA GLU A 485 27.09 -1.72 -7.97
C GLU A 485 27.34 -2.78 -6.89
N ILE A 486 27.85 -3.92 -7.34
CA ILE A 486 28.42 -4.94 -6.45
C ILE A 486 29.92 -4.86 -6.67
N SER A 487 30.64 -4.33 -5.69
CA SER A 487 32.09 -4.10 -5.77
C SER A 487 32.92 -5.34 -5.42
N LEU A 488 32.31 -6.36 -4.82
CA LEU A 488 32.94 -7.60 -4.35
C LEU A 488 32.10 -8.81 -4.78
N ASP A 489 32.68 -9.66 -5.64
CA ASP A 489 32.10 -10.94 -6.02
C ASP A 489 32.65 -12.07 -5.12
N ASN A 490 31.74 -12.73 -4.39
CA ASN A 490 32.04 -13.94 -3.61
C ASN A 490 31.22 -15.16 -4.10
N GLU A 491 30.53 -15.09 -5.26
CA GLU A 491 29.80 -16.24 -5.81
C GLU A 491 30.75 -17.28 -6.43
N LEU A 492 31.86 -16.84 -7.03
CA LEU A 492 32.84 -17.74 -7.65
C LEU A 492 33.68 -18.54 -6.63
N THR A 493 33.80 -18.09 -5.38
CA THR A 493 34.90 -18.53 -4.51
C THR A 493 34.72 -19.88 -3.83
N ASN A 494 33.59 -20.61 -3.94
CA ASN A 494 33.47 -21.86 -3.17
C ASN A 494 32.54 -23.00 -3.66
N SER A 495 32.01 -23.02 -4.89
CA SER A 495 31.16 -24.19 -5.27
C SER A 495 30.95 -24.49 -6.76
N ILE A 496 31.69 -23.87 -7.70
CA ILE A 496 31.50 -24.18 -9.13
C ILE A 496 32.21 -25.49 -9.52
N PHE A 497 33.17 -25.97 -8.71
CA PHE A 497 33.97 -27.16 -8.99
C PHE A 497 33.69 -28.38 -8.08
N SER A 498 32.67 -28.33 -7.21
CA SER A 498 32.31 -29.45 -6.35
C SER A 498 30.98 -30.05 -6.79
N ASP A 499 31.00 -30.85 -7.86
CA ASP A 499 30.03 -31.91 -8.17
C ASP A 499 30.54 -32.62 -9.46
N GLN A 500 31.61 -33.42 -9.31
CA GLN A 500 31.81 -34.63 -10.11
C GLN A 500 31.15 -35.79 -9.38
#